data_AF-A0A256XB06-F1
#
_entry.id   AF-A0A256XB06-F1
#
_cell.length_a   1.000
_cell.length_b   1.000
_cell.length_c   1.000
_cell.angle_alpha   90.00
_cell.angle_beta   90.00
_cell.angle_gamma   90.00
#
_symmetry.space_group_name_H-M   'P 1'
#
loop_
_entity.id
_entity.type
_entity.pdbx_description
1 polymer ?
#
loop_
_entity_poly.entity_id
_entity_poly.type
_entity_poly.pdbx_seq_one_letter_code
_entity_poly.pdbx_strand_id
1 'polypeptide(L)'
;MNGYNFYMPELKVSKVKELERSAIEYLEDIKKLLEEFDITSTISKVYEENGKVIYRLLIHENSENLIKLWSKINYEYNRERRKLANAAVIYLRLKEKLKYIRKIIRSTCKSIDGKKSVLLASKIALNGGVINERFIERSLYENVENARIPKNFITFEEFARNYVYGEVVYDYVEDVDIEEYNDVVYDLTVNDDSHNFIANNFIVHNCGVRLLVTNLSEKDVRPRLRELVDTIFRLVPAGVGETGLLRLSFSELDKVL
;
A
#
# COMPACT_ATOMS: atom_id res chain seq x y z
N MET A 1 20.25 -13.06 -0.79
CA MET A 1 19.65 -11.96 0.00
C MET A 1 19.01 -12.52 1.27
N ASN A 2 18.72 -11.68 2.26
CA ASN A 2 18.22 -12.11 3.57
C ASN A 2 16.68 -12.12 3.69
N GLY A 3 15.94 -12.05 2.57
CA GLY A 3 14.46 -12.02 2.54
C GLY A 3 13.82 -10.66 2.90
N TYR A 4 14.63 -9.67 3.33
CA TYR A 4 14.12 -8.38 3.81
C TYR A 4 14.34 -7.20 2.88
N ASN A 5 15.25 -7.34 1.91
CA ASN A 5 15.64 -6.28 0.97
C ASN A 5 15.56 -6.82 -0.44
N PHE A 6 15.43 -5.93 -1.41
CA PHE A 6 15.42 -6.25 -2.83
C PHE A 6 16.75 -5.85 -3.47
N TYR A 7 17.15 -6.60 -4.51
CA TYR A 7 18.31 -6.23 -5.32
C TYR A 7 18.01 -4.95 -6.10
N MET A 8 19.06 -4.20 -6.44
CA MET A 8 18.98 -3.16 -7.44
C MET A 8 18.45 -3.78 -8.74
N PRO A 9 17.27 -3.36 -9.24
CA PRO A 9 16.82 -3.75 -10.56
C PRO A 9 17.86 -3.28 -11.59
N GLU A 10 18.22 -4.17 -12.52
CA GLU A 10 19.25 -3.89 -13.52
C GLU A 10 18.76 -4.07 -14.94
N LEU A 11 19.20 -3.18 -15.82
CA LEU A 11 19.10 -3.31 -17.27
C LEU A 11 20.51 -3.38 -17.85
N LYS A 12 20.84 -4.48 -18.52
CA LYS A 12 22.15 -4.69 -19.17
C LYS A 12 22.02 -4.52 -20.68
N VAL A 13 22.97 -3.81 -21.26
CA VAL A 13 23.11 -3.63 -22.71
C VAL A 13 24.48 -4.10 -23.12
N SER A 14 24.52 -5.06 -24.04
CA SER A 14 25.73 -5.56 -24.67
C SER A 14 25.79 -5.11 -26.12
N LYS A 15 26.93 -4.54 -26.53
CA LYS A 15 27.21 -4.08 -27.90
C LYS A 15 28.64 -4.43 -28.27
N VAL A 16 28.92 -4.43 -29.58
CA VAL A 16 30.30 -4.41 -30.08
C VAL A 16 30.98 -3.09 -29.71
N LYS A 17 32.30 -3.10 -29.55
CA LYS A 17 33.09 -1.98 -29.03
C LYS A 17 32.90 -0.70 -29.83
N GLU A 18 32.74 -0.79 -31.14
CA GLU A 18 32.52 0.35 -32.04
C GLU A 18 31.20 1.09 -31.72
N LEU A 19 30.24 0.41 -31.09
CA LEU A 19 28.94 0.95 -30.70
C LEU A 19 28.85 1.29 -29.20
N GLU A 20 29.99 1.39 -28.50
CA GLU A 20 30.03 1.70 -27.05
C GLU A 20 29.29 3.00 -26.72
N ARG A 21 29.54 4.06 -27.50
CA ARG A 21 28.88 5.35 -27.30
C ARG A 21 27.35 5.24 -27.42
N SER A 22 26.86 4.49 -28.40
CA SER A 22 25.42 4.24 -28.58
C SER A 22 24.81 3.46 -27.40
N ALA A 23 25.56 2.54 -26.79
CA ALA A 23 25.10 1.82 -25.59
C ALA A 23 24.91 2.78 -24.40
N ILE A 24 25.85 3.71 -24.21
CA ILE A 24 25.78 4.72 -23.14
C ILE A 24 24.62 5.68 -23.40
N GLU A 25 24.50 6.22 -24.61
CA GLU A 25 23.42 7.15 -24.99
C GLU A 25 22.04 6.51 -24.75
N TYR A 26 21.84 5.26 -25.16
CA TYR A 26 20.60 4.52 -24.90
C TYR A 26 20.28 4.42 -23.40
N LEU A 27 21.26 4.05 -22.57
CA LEU A 27 21.03 3.94 -21.12
C LEU A 27 20.79 5.31 -20.46
N GLU A 28 21.44 6.36 -20.92
CA GLU A 28 21.20 7.73 -20.45
C GLU A 28 19.78 8.20 -20.80
N ASP A 29 19.25 7.84 -21.97
CA ASP A 29 17.87 8.15 -22.32
C ASP A 29 16.87 7.40 -21.41
N ILE A 30 17.11 6.11 -21.13
CA ILE A 30 16.31 5.37 -20.14
C ILE A 30 16.41 6.00 -18.75
N LYS A 31 17.61 6.46 -18.35
CA LYS A 31 17.81 7.12 -17.07
C LYS A 31 17.02 8.43 -16.97
N LYS A 32 17.00 9.26 -18.01
CA LYS A 32 16.18 10.49 -18.05
C LYS A 32 14.69 10.19 -17.92
N LEU A 33 14.19 9.14 -18.60
CA LEU A 33 12.81 8.71 -18.46
C LEU A 33 12.49 8.29 -17.01
N LEU A 34 13.42 7.61 -16.32
CA LEU A 34 13.25 7.27 -14.90
C LEU A 34 13.24 8.51 -14.01
N GLU A 35 14.07 9.51 -14.32
CA GLU A 35 14.13 10.78 -13.57
C GLU A 35 12.82 11.57 -13.65
N GLU A 36 12.06 11.49 -14.75
CA GLU A 36 10.72 12.08 -14.87
C GLU A 36 9.71 11.52 -13.84
N PHE A 37 9.97 10.32 -13.33
CA PHE A 37 9.17 9.68 -12.28
C PHE A 37 9.80 9.79 -10.88
N ASP A 38 10.83 10.63 -10.72
CA ASP A 38 11.64 10.78 -9.51
C ASP A 38 12.40 9.50 -9.11
N ILE A 39 12.75 8.66 -10.09
CA ILE A 39 13.45 7.39 -9.87
C ILE A 39 14.95 7.57 -10.15
N THR A 40 15.77 7.33 -9.13
CA THR A 40 17.22 7.44 -9.21
C THR A 40 17.87 6.15 -9.70
N SER A 41 18.86 6.30 -10.58
CA SER A 41 19.64 5.18 -11.11
C SER A 41 21.08 5.59 -11.44
N THR A 42 21.95 4.60 -11.66
CA THR A 42 23.35 4.82 -12.02
C THR A 42 23.76 3.90 -13.16
N ILE A 43 24.51 4.44 -14.11
CA ILE A 43 25.08 3.69 -15.22
C ILE A 43 26.51 3.31 -14.88
N SER A 44 26.88 2.06 -15.12
CA SER A 44 28.24 1.57 -14.91
C SER A 44 28.65 0.60 -16.01
N LYS A 45 29.93 0.59 -16.34
CA LYS A 45 30.53 -0.43 -17.20
C LYS A 45 30.73 -1.70 -16.39
N VAL A 46 30.29 -2.84 -16.92
CA VAL A 46 30.39 -4.14 -16.23
C VAL A 46 31.71 -4.81 -16.58
N TYR A 47 31.96 -5.04 -17.86
CA TYR A 47 33.22 -5.57 -18.39
C TYR A 47 33.35 -5.27 -19.88
N GLU A 48 34.57 -5.43 -20.39
CA GLU A 48 34.92 -5.36 -21.80
C GLU A 48 35.75 -6.59 -22.14
N GLU A 49 35.29 -7.41 -23.08
CA GLU A 49 35.96 -8.64 -23.47
C GLU A 49 35.64 -8.97 -24.93
N ASN A 50 36.63 -9.50 -25.67
CA ASN A 50 36.47 -10.01 -27.04
C ASN A 50 35.79 -9.01 -28.00
N GLY A 51 36.16 -7.73 -27.93
CA GLY A 51 35.59 -6.67 -28.79
C GLY A 51 34.14 -6.31 -28.46
N LYS A 52 33.60 -6.75 -27.32
CA LYS A 52 32.28 -6.37 -26.81
C LYS A 52 32.39 -5.57 -25.52
N VAL A 53 31.46 -4.66 -25.34
CA VAL A 53 31.29 -3.89 -24.11
C VAL A 53 29.92 -4.18 -23.51
N ILE A 54 29.87 -4.29 -22.19
CA ILE A 54 28.61 -4.39 -21.46
C ILE A 54 28.50 -3.24 -20.47
N TYR A 55 27.44 -2.48 -20.63
CA TYR A 55 27.02 -1.46 -19.68
C TYR A 55 25.74 -1.91 -18.98
N ARG A 56 25.53 -1.40 -17.78
CA ARG A 56 24.29 -1.60 -17.04
C ARG A 56 23.78 -0.30 -16.46
N LEU A 57 22.47 -0.16 -16.41
CA LEU A 57 21.76 0.78 -15.58
C LEU A 57 21.27 0.05 -14.32
N LEU A 58 21.59 0.59 -13.15
CA LEU A 58 21.19 0.08 -11.84
C LEU A 58 20.24 1.07 -11.18
N ILE A 59 19.01 0.63 -10.90
CA ILE A 59 18.05 1.42 -10.12
C ILE A 59 18.39 1.23 -8.64
N HIS A 60 18.49 2.33 -7.89
CA HIS A 60 18.86 2.27 -6.46
C HIS A 60 17.82 1.52 -5.64
N GLU A 61 18.29 0.70 -4.71
CA GLU A 61 17.52 -0.28 -3.93
C GLU A 61 16.84 0.27 -2.67
N ASN A 62 16.96 1.57 -2.43
CA ASN A 62 16.30 2.19 -1.29
C ASN A 62 14.77 2.10 -1.45
N SER A 63 14.06 1.93 -0.33
CA SER A 63 12.63 1.63 -0.35
C SER A 63 11.82 2.69 -1.09
N GLU A 64 12.15 3.97 -0.92
CA GLU A 64 11.43 5.08 -1.56
C GLU A 64 11.53 4.98 -3.09
N ASN A 65 12.73 4.73 -3.60
CA ASN A 65 12.98 4.61 -5.03
C ASN A 65 12.29 3.38 -5.65
N LEU A 66 12.34 2.23 -4.96
CA LEU A 66 11.66 1.01 -5.40
C LEU A 66 10.14 1.13 -5.34
N ILE A 67 9.59 1.82 -4.33
CA ILE A 67 8.16 2.15 -4.27
C ILE A 67 7.77 2.96 -5.50
N LYS A 68 8.50 4.04 -5.82
CA LYS A 68 8.23 4.87 -7.01
C LYS A 68 8.27 4.06 -8.30
N LEU A 69 9.29 3.22 -8.48
CA LEU A 69 9.43 2.35 -9.65
C LEU A 69 8.21 1.46 -9.84
N TRP A 70 7.85 0.68 -8.82
CA TRP A 70 6.81 -0.33 -8.95
C TRP A 70 5.40 0.23 -8.83
N SER A 71 5.19 1.37 -8.17
CA SER A 71 3.87 2.01 -8.11
C SER A 71 3.55 2.87 -9.33
N LYS A 72 4.55 3.41 -10.03
CA LYS A 72 4.34 4.29 -11.20
C LYS A 72 4.55 3.56 -12.54
N ILE A 73 5.55 2.69 -12.66
CA ILE A 73 5.91 2.01 -13.92
C ILE A 73 5.44 0.55 -13.91
N ASN A 74 5.71 -0.17 -12.82
CA ASN A 74 5.27 -1.56 -12.62
C ASN A 74 5.71 -2.52 -13.75
N TYR A 75 5.01 -3.66 -13.91
CA TYR A 75 5.25 -4.68 -14.93
C TYR A 75 3.99 -4.97 -15.73
N GLU A 76 3.45 -3.97 -16.42
CA GLU A 76 2.15 -4.07 -17.12
C GLU A 76 2.11 -5.19 -18.17
N TYR A 77 3.27 -5.54 -18.74
CA TYR A 77 3.44 -6.61 -19.71
C TYR A 77 3.51 -8.01 -19.10
N ASN A 78 3.58 -8.17 -17.77
CA ASN A 78 3.74 -9.46 -17.11
C ASN A 78 2.96 -9.54 -15.79
N ARG A 79 1.89 -10.32 -15.81
CA ARG A 79 0.96 -10.47 -14.69
C ARG A 79 1.61 -10.94 -13.39
N GLU A 80 2.46 -11.97 -13.45
CA GLU A 80 3.13 -12.50 -12.25
C GLU A 80 4.11 -11.49 -11.65
N ARG A 81 4.86 -10.77 -12.48
CA ARG A 81 5.75 -9.71 -12.00
C ARG A 81 4.98 -8.53 -11.45
N ARG A 82 3.85 -8.16 -12.07
CA ARG A 82 2.96 -7.08 -11.57
C ARG A 82 2.40 -7.43 -10.19
N LYS A 83 1.91 -8.66 -10.01
CA LYS A 83 1.49 -9.19 -8.71
C LYS A 83 2.58 -9.04 -7.65
N LEU A 84 3.81 -9.49 -7.95
CA LEU A 84 4.93 -9.40 -7.01
C LEU A 84 5.36 -7.95 -6.73
N ALA A 85 5.33 -7.09 -7.74
CA ALA A 85 5.64 -5.67 -7.60
C ALA A 85 4.61 -4.95 -6.72
N ASN A 86 3.32 -5.21 -6.91
CA ASN A 86 2.25 -4.69 -6.05
C ASN A 86 2.47 -5.11 -4.59
N ALA A 87 2.76 -6.39 -4.35
CA ALA A 87 3.10 -6.89 -3.03
C ALA A 87 4.36 -6.20 -2.45
N ALA A 88 5.39 -5.99 -3.27
CA ALA A 88 6.63 -5.36 -2.86
C ALA A 88 6.42 -3.89 -2.47
N VAL A 89 5.55 -3.15 -3.17
CA VAL A 89 5.19 -1.77 -2.82
C VAL A 89 4.59 -1.71 -1.41
N ILE A 90 3.59 -2.54 -1.12
CA ILE A 90 2.94 -2.56 0.21
C ILE A 90 3.92 -3.01 1.29
N TYR A 91 4.69 -4.07 1.04
CA TYR A 91 5.72 -4.55 1.96
C TYR A 91 6.77 -3.47 2.30
N LEU A 92 7.23 -2.71 1.29
CA LEU A 92 8.17 -1.62 1.50
C LEU A 92 7.54 -0.44 2.28
N ARG A 93 6.26 -0.12 2.02
CA ARG A 93 5.53 0.90 2.81
C ARG A 93 5.40 0.49 4.27
N LEU A 94 5.04 -0.77 4.55
CA LEU A 94 5.00 -1.31 5.91
C LEU A 94 6.37 -1.21 6.59
N LYS A 95 7.43 -1.56 5.86
CA LYS A 95 8.82 -1.47 6.33
C LYS A 95 9.21 -0.03 6.68
N GLU A 96 8.88 0.95 5.83
CA GLU A 96 9.18 2.36 6.09
C GLU A 96 8.34 2.92 7.25
N LYS A 97 7.04 2.58 7.33
CA LYS A 97 6.18 2.93 8.47
C LYS A 97 6.78 2.46 9.80
N LEU A 98 7.23 1.20 9.87
CA LEU A 98 7.85 0.66 11.09
C LEU A 98 9.17 1.35 11.44
N LYS A 99 10.01 1.65 10.44
CA LYS A 99 11.24 2.43 10.67
C LYS A 99 10.91 3.82 11.19
N TYR A 100 9.91 4.48 10.64
CA TYR A 100 9.46 5.81 11.04
C TYR A 100 8.95 5.81 12.49
N ILE A 101 8.04 4.90 12.84
CA ILE A 101 7.55 4.71 14.21
C ILE A 101 8.73 4.52 15.18
N ARG A 102 9.64 3.59 14.87
CA ARG A 102 10.82 3.32 15.71
C ARG A 102 11.77 4.52 15.81
N LYS A 103 11.88 5.34 14.77
CA LYS A 103 12.65 6.59 14.79
C LYS A 103 12.02 7.60 15.76
N ILE A 104 10.70 7.77 15.71
CA ILE A 104 9.96 8.63 16.66
C ILE A 104 10.22 8.17 18.09
N ILE A 105 9.97 6.89 18.39
CA ILE A 105 10.17 6.36 19.75
C ILE A 105 11.60 6.59 20.22
N ARG A 106 12.59 6.35 19.36
CA ARG A 106 13.99 6.62 19.71
C ARG A 106 14.22 8.09 20.04
N SER A 107 13.70 9.03 19.24
CA SER A 107 13.82 10.46 19.55
C SER A 107 13.14 10.84 20.87
N THR A 108 11.96 10.28 21.14
CA THR A 108 11.22 10.49 22.40
C THR A 108 11.99 9.93 23.60
N CYS A 109 12.68 8.79 23.45
CA CYS A 109 13.51 8.23 24.50
C CYS A 109 14.65 9.16 24.91
N LYS A 110 15.21 9.92 23.96
CA LYS A 110 16.31 10.87 24.21
C LYS A 110 15.84 12.19 24.84
N SER A 111 14.62 12.62 24.57
CA SER A 111 14.10 13.92 25.03
C SER A 111 13.49 13.89 26.42
N ILE A 112 13.15 12.71 26.95
CA ILE A 112 12.52 12.56 28.27
C ILE A 112 13.54 11.99 29.26
N ASP A 113 13.48 12.45 30.51
CA ASP A 113 14.26 11.92 31.63
C ASP A 113 14.19 10.38 31.69
N GLY A 114 15.35 9.73 31.70
CA GLY A 114 15.57 8.36 31.21
C GLY A 114 14.68 7.27 31.83
N LYS A 115 14.10 7.50 33.01
CA LYS A 115 13.18 6.55 33.67
C LYS A 115 11.74 6.63 33.16
N LYS A 116 11.25 7.82 32.76
CA LYS A 116 9.88 8.00 32.23
C LYS A 116 9.78 7.58 30.76
N SER A 117 10.85 7.76 29.99
CA SER A 117 10.93 7.30 28.60
C SER A 117 10.85 5.78 28.49
N VAL A 118 11.53 5.04 29.37
CA VAL A 118 11.50 3.56 29.38
C VAL A 118 10.08 3.04 29.61
N LEU A 119 9.33 3.65 30.53
CA LEU A 119 7.99 3.21 30.91
C LEU A 119 6.93 3.53 29.85
N LEU A 120 7.08 4.65 29.14
CA LEU A 120 6.23 5.00 27.99
C LEU A 120 6.55 4.12 26.78
N ALA A 121 7.83 3.94 26.46
CA ALA A 121 8.26 3.09 25.35
C ALA A 121 7.93 1.62 25.59
N SER A 122 8.01 1.11 26.83
CA SER A 122 7.62 -0.26 27.17
C SER A 122 6.11 -0.48 27.08
N LYS A 123 5.28 0.50 27.49
CA LYS A 123 3.83 0.44 27.27
C LYS A 123 3.45 0.43 25.79
N ILE A 124 4.13 1.24 24.97
CA ILE A 124 3.94 1.24 23.50
C ILE A 124 4.43 -0.09 22.88
N ALA A 125 5.53 -0.66 23.39
CA ALA A 125 6.13 -1.90 22.90
C ALA A 125 5.28 -3.16 23.14
N LEU A 126 4.49 -3.18 24.21
CA LEU A 126 3.65 -4.33 24.59
C LEU A 126 2.52 -4.61 23.58
N ASN A 127 2.19 -3.65 22.70
CA ASN A 127 1.12 -3.77 21.70
C ASN A 127 1.65 -4.10 20.29
N GLY A 128 2.33 -5.23 20.09
CA GLY A 128 2.48 -5.79 18.73
C GLY A 128 3.91 -5.98 18.19
N GLY A 129 4.91 -6.20 19.04
CA GLY A 129 6.21 -6.75 18.59
C GLY A 129 7.08 -5.81 17.74
N VAL A 130 6.67 -4.54 17.61
CA VAL A 130 7.40 -3.48 16.88
C VAL A 130 8.65 -3.03 17.63
N ILE A 131 8.73 -3.24 18.95
CA ILE A 131 9.80 -2.77 19.83
C ILE A 131 10.16 -3.88 20.83
N ASN A 132 11.44 -3.98 21.22
CA ASN A 132 11.88 -4.84 22.31
C ASN A 132 12.75 -4.06 23.29
N GLU A 133 12.96 -4.61 24.49
CA GLU A 133 13.74 -3.97 25.56
C GLU A 133 15.13 -3.51 25.06
N ARG A 134 15.81 -4.37 24.30
CA ARG A 134 17.12 -4.06 23.71
C ARG A 134 17.10 -2.85 22.78
N PHE A 135 16.01 -2.65 22.03
CA PHE A 135 15.88 -1.46 21.19
C PHE A 135 15.73 -0.19 22.02
N ILE A 136 14.98 -0.26 23.14
CA ILE A 136 14.79 0.87 24.06
C ILE A 136 16.13 1.22 24.73
N GLU A 137 16.82 0.22 25.29
CA GLU A 137 18.13 0.39 25.91
C GLU A 137 19.13 1.06 24.97
N ARG A 138 19.31 0.53 23.75
CA ARG A 138 20.19 1.14 22.74
C ARG A 138 19.75 2.54 22.34
N SER A 139 18.45 2.83 22.34
CA SER A 139 17.94 4.16 21.99
C SER A 139 18.26 5.22 23.05
N LEU A 140 18.43 4.81 24.32
CA LEU A 140 18.82 5.69 25.42
C LEU A 140 20.32 5.95 25.45
N TYR A 141 21.13 4.92 25.19
CA TYR A 141 22.58 4.98 25.39
C TYR A 141 23.39 5.21 24.11
N GLU A 142 22.82 4.96 22.92
CA GLU A 142 23.56 5.12 21.65
C GLU A 142 23.17 6.37 20.86
N ASN A 143 24.18 7.02 20.26
CA ASN A 143 23.99 8.12 19.32
C ASN A 143 23.74 7.62 17.88
N VAL A 144 22.61 6.94 17.68
CA VAL A 144 22.16 6.50 16.35
C VAL A 144 20.80 7.12 16.02
N GLU A 145 20.71 7.92 14.95
CA GLU A 145 19.45 8.57 14.55
C GLU A 145 18.49 7.64 13.83
N ASN A 146 19.00 6.67 13.07
CA ASN A 146 18.18 5.80 12.22
C ASN A 146 17.75 4.51 12.92
N ALA A 147 16.51 4.09 12.68
CA ALA A 147 15.97 2.82 13.15
C ALA A 147 16.00 1.75 12.05
N ARG A 148 16.40 0.53 12.44
CA ARG A 148 16.29 -0.67 11.58
C ARG A 148 15.00 -1.41 11.89
N ILE A 149 14.56 -2.25 10.96
CA ILE A 149 13.45 -3.17 11.18
C ILE A 149 13.70 -4.10 12.39
N PRO A 150 12.63 -4.55 13.08
CA PRO A 150 12.73 -5.60 14.10
C PRO A 150 13.28 -6.91 13.54
N LYS A 151 13.87 -7.75 14.40
CA LYS A 151 14.38 -9.07 13.98
C LYS A 151 13.29 -10.04 13.57
N ASN A 152 12.10 -9.89 14.15
CA ASN A 152 10.89 -10.66 13.90
C ASN A 152 9.98 -10.02 12.83
N PHE A 153 10.50 -9.08 12.05
CA PHE A 153 9.75 -8.57 10.91
C PHE A 153 9.54 -9.71 9.91
N ILE A 154 8.38 -9.76 9.27
CA ILE A 154 8.04 -10.77 8.27
C ILE A 154 8.97 -10.64 7.05
N THR A 155 9.36 -11.75 6.41
CA THR A 155 10.09 -11.66 5.14
C THR A 155 9.14 -11.31 4.00
N PHE A 156 9.68 -10.87 2.86
CA PHE A 156 8.83 -10.59 1.69
C PHE A 156 8.09 -11.84 1.21
N GLU A 157 8.74 -13.00 1.21
CA GLU A 157 8.14 -14.26 0.76
C GLU A 157 6.99 -14.71 1.69
N GLU A 158 7.15 -14.51 3.00
CA GLU A 158 6.11 -14.83 3.97
C GLU A 158 4.97 -13.81 3.89
N PHE A 159 5.27 -12.53 3.72
CA PHE A 159 4.27 -11.48 3.47
C PHE A 159 3.44 -11.78 2.22
N ALA A 160 4.11 -12.09 1.11
CA ALA A 160 3.44 -12.41 -0.15
C ALA A 160 2.55 -13.65 -0.02
N ARG A 161 2.97 -14.65 0.75
CA ARG A 161 2.18 -15.87 0.97
C ARG A 161 0.93 -15.61 1.81
N ASN A 162 1.02 -14.75 2.82
CA ASN A 162 -0.05 -14.56 3.80
C ASN A 162 -1.06 -13.48 3.39
N TYR A 163 -0.63 -12.48 2.61
CA TYR A 163 -1.43 -11.27 2.34
C TYR A 163 -1.78 -11.06 0.86
N VAL A 164 -1.21 -11.84 -0.07
CA VAL A 164 -1.48 -11.64 -1.50
C VAL A 164 -2.40 -12.72 -2.03
N TYR A 165 -3.55 -12.31 -2.55
CA TYR A 165 -4.49 -13.19 -3.24
C TYR A 165 -4.80 -12.63 -4.63
N GLY A 166 -4.54 -13.42 -5.66
CA GLY A 166 -4.54 -12.91 -7.04
C GLY A 166 -3.54 -11.77 -7.21
N GLU A 167 -3.99 -10.62 -7.71
CA GLU A 167 -3.19 -9.39 -7.88
C GLU A 167 -3.43 -8.37 -6.75
N VAL A 168 -4.18 -8.77 -5.73
CA VAL A 168 -4.63 -7.93 -4.61
C VAL A 168 -3.79 -8.24 -3.38
N VAL A 169 -3.42 -7.17 -2.67
CA VAL A 169 -2.79 -7.26 -1.35
C VAL A 169 -3.86 -6.93 -0.32
N TYR A 170 -4.16 -7.88 0.55
CA TYR A 170 -5.06 -7.67 1.68
C TYR A 170 -4.30 -6.98 2.81
N ASP A 171 -4.95 -5.98 3.39
CA ASP A 171 -4.46 -5.24 4.54
C ASP A 171 -5.62 -5.02 5.53
N TYR A 172 -5.29 -4.61 6.75
CA TYR A 172 -6.28 -4.32 7.77
C TYR A 172 -6.47 -2.82 7.95
N VAL A 173 -7.71 -2.41 8.17
CA VAL A 173 -8.02 -1.04 8.58
C VAL A 173 -7.50 -0.84 10.00
N GLU A 174 -6.54 0.08 10.16
CA GLU A 174 -5.93 0.39 11.45
C GLU A 174 -6.77 1.41 12.24
N ASP A 175 -7.38 2.37 11.55
CA ASP A 175 -8.17 3.44 12.15
C ASP A 175 -9.22 3.97 11.17
N VAL A 176 -10.31 4.52 11.70
CA VAL A 176 -11.39 5.14 10.91
C VAL A 176 -11.80 6.43 11.58
N ASP A 177 -11.43 7.55 10.96
CA ASP A 177 -11.81 8.89 11.39
C ASP A 177 -12.97 9.44 10.55
N ILE A 178 -13.82 10.23 11.19
CA ILE A 178 -14.90 10.97 10.51
C ILE A 178 -14.43 12.41 10.32
N GLU A 179 -14.30 12.83 9.07
CA GLU A 179 -13.98 14.21 8.70
C GLU A 179 -15.13 14.87 7.94
N GLU A 180 -15.40 16.15 8.21
CA GLU A 180 -16.33 16.94 7.41
C GLU A 180 -15.71 17.24 6.03
N TYR A 181 -16.29 16.66 4.99
CA TYR A 181 -15.88 16.89 3.61
C TYR A 181 -16.94 17.71 2.87
N ASN A 182 -16.56 18.92 2.45
CA ASN A 182 -17.47 19.90 1.85
C ASN A 182 -17.22 20.10 0.34
N ASP A 183 -16.76 19.06 -0.36
CA ASP A 183 -16.48 19.11 -1.80
C ASP A 183 -17.19 17.95 -2.53
N VAL A 184 -17.09 17.93 -3.85
CA VAL A 184 -17.76 16.96 -4.72
C VAL A 184 -17.07 15.60 -4.65
N VAL A 185 -17.87 14.56 -4.39
CA VAL A 185 -17.45 13.16 -4.52
C VAL A 185 -17.87 12.61 -5.89
N TYR A 186 -17.07 11.69 -6.42
CA TYR A 186 -17.29 11.08 -7.72
C TYR A 186 -17.42 9.56 -7.58
N ASP A 187 -18.25 8.96 -8.41
CA ASP A 187 -18.39 7.51 -8.56
C ASP A 187 -18.30 7.15 -10.06
N LEU A 188 -17.84 5.94 -10.36
CA LEU A 188 -17.68 5.46 -11.74
C LEU A 188 -18.62 4.29 -11.99
N THR A 189 -19.59 4.44 -12.89
CA THR A 189 -20.40 3.29 -13.31
C THR A 189 -19.56 2.34 -14.16
N VAL A 190 -19.29 1.14 -13.63
CA VAL A 190 -18.51 0.10 -14.32
C VAL A 190 -19.49 -0.91 -14.92
N ASN A 191 -19.36 -1.15 -16.24
CA ASN A 191 -20.12 -2.16 -16.96
C ASN A 191 -19.44 -3.54 -16.83
N ASP A 192 -19.34 -4.02 -15.60
CA ASP A 192 -18.83 -5.33 -15.20
C ASP A 192 -19.67 -5.84 -14.03
N ASP A 193 -19.92 -7.15 -13.95
CA ASP A 193 -20.75 -7.77 -12.91
C ASP A 193 -20.20 -7.54 -11.49
N SER A 194 -18.91 -7.29 -11.36
CA SER A 194 -18.25 -7.05 -10.08
C SER A 194 -18.48 -5.64 -9.53
N HIS A 195 -18.95 -4.71 -10.37
CA HIS A 195 -19.30 -3.33 -10.03
C HIS A 195 -18.27 -2.61 -9.13
N ASN A 196 -16.97 -2.82 -9.38
CA ASN A 196 -15.90 -2.22 -8.62
C ASN A 196 -14.81 -1.63 -9.52
N PHE A 197 -14.02 -0.73 -8.95
CA PHE A 197 -12.85 -0.14 -9.60
C PHE A 197 -11.76 0.17 -8.57
N ILE A 198 -10.58 0.53 -9.06
CA ILE A 198 -9.46 0.92 -8.19
C ILE A 198 -9.47 2.43 -8.01
N ALA A 199 -9.56 2.89 -6.76
CA ALA A 199 -9.43 4.30 -6.39
C ALA A 199 -8.46 4.43 -5.21
N ASN A 200 -7.49 5.34 -5.31
CA ASN A 200 -6.49 5.59 -4.25
C ASN A 200 -5.76 4.32 -3.73
N ASN A 201 -5.56 3.32 -4.61
CA ASN A 201 -5.00 1.99 -4.31
C ASN A 201 -5.92 1.04 -3.52
N PHE A 202 -7.19 1.38 -3.38
CA PHE A 202 -8.22 0.48 -2.84
C PHE A 202 -9.12 -0.02 -3.96
N ILE A 203 -9.63 -1.23 -3.80
CA ILE A 203 -10.76 -1.71 -4.59
C ILE A 203 -12.01 -1.13 -3.92
N VAL A 204 -12.70 -0.24 -4.62
CA VAL A 204 -13.94 0.38 -4.17
C VAL A 204 -15.10 -0.19 -4.97
N HIS A 205 -16.22 -0.47 -4.29
CA HIS A 205 -17.44 -0.92 -4.93
C HIS A 205 -18.34 0.28 -5.21
N ASN A 206 -19.03 0.26 -6.35
CA ASN A 206 -20.00 1.29 -6.71
C ASN A 206 -21.16 1.33 -5.73
N CYS A 207 -21.80 2.50 -5.60
CA CYS A 207 -23.10 2.58 -4.96
C CYS A 207 -24.12 1.77 -5.79
N GLY A 208 -24.56 0.63 -5.26
CA GLY A 208 -25.52 -0.25 -5.94
C GLY A 208 -26.92 0.36 -5.96
N VAL A 209 -27.65 0.19 -7.08
CA VAL A 209 -29.07 0.53 -7.19
C VAL A 209 -29.87 -0.77 -7.33
N ARG A 210 -30.92 -0.93 -6.53
CA ARG A 210 -31.86 -2.06 -6.66
C ARG A 210 -33.24 -1.53 -7.05
N LEU A 211 -33.79 -2.04 -8.16
CA LEU A 211 -35.16 -1.74 -8.59
C LEU A 211 -36.10 -2.85 -8.14
N LEU A 212 -37.20 -2.48 -7.48
CA LEU A 212 -38.30 -3.38 -7.17
C LEU A 212 -39.51 -2.99 -8.02
N VAL A 213 -40.16 -3.98 -8.64
CA VAL A 213 -41.37 -3.77 -9.43
C VAL A 213 -42.58 -4.21 -8.60
N THR A 214 -43.66 -3.43 -8.67
CA THR A 214 -44.94 -3.77 -8.06
C THR A 214 -46.02 -3.77 -9.13
N ASN A 215 -47.16 -4.41 -8.83
CA ASN A 215 -48.34 -4.37 -9.69
C ASN A 215 -49.18 -3.08 -9.48
N LEU A 216 -48.69 -2.11 -8.70
CA LEU A 216 -49.39 -0.85 -8.42
C LEU A 216 -49.12 0.16 -9.52
N SER A 217 -50.17 0.90 -9.90
CA SER A 217 -50.06 2.05 -10.79
C SER A 217 -49.82 3.34 -10.00
N GLU A 218 -49.45 4.42 -10.70
CA GLU A 218 -49.30 5.73 -10.06
C GLU A 218 -50.59 6.15 -9.32
N LYS A 219 -51.76 5.87 -9.88
CA LYS A 219 -53.06 6.24 -9.30
C LYS A 219 -53.31 5.54 -7.95
N ASP A 220 -52.74 4.36 -7.74
CA ASP A 220 -52.84 3.62 -6.49
C ASP A 220 -51.90 4.19 -5.42
N VAL A 221 -50.72 4.67 -5.83
CA VAL A 221 -49.67 5.15 -4.92
C VAL A 221 -49.83 6.63 -4.57
N ARG A 222 -50.19 7.48 -5.54
CA ARG A 222 -50.25 8.94 -5.39
C ARG A 222 -51.06 9.41 -4.16
N PRO A 223 -52.25 8.86 -3.87
CA PRO A 223 -53.05 9.28 -2.71
C PRO A 223 -52.40 8.95 -1.35
N ARG A 224 -51.49 7.98 -1.31
CA ARG A 224 -50.84 7.45 -0.11
C ARG A 224 -49.33 7.76 -0.04
N LEU A 225 -48.82 8.56 -0.99
CA LEU A 225 -47.39 8.76 -1.17
C LEU A 225 -46.67 9.22 0.10
N ARG A 226 -47.28 10.17 0.84
CA ARG A 226 -46.69 10.68 2.09
C ARG A 226 -46.59 9.60 3.17
N GLU A 227 -47.67 8.85 3.39
CA GLU A 227 -47.70 7.74 4.35
C GLU A 227 -46.69 6.65 3.98
N LEU A 228 -46.55 6.35 2.68
CA LEU A 228 -45.58 5.38 2.18
C LEU A 228 -44.13 5.83 2.44
N VAL A 229 -43.79 7.08 2.09
CA VAL A 229 -42.44 7.63 2.30
C VAL A 229 -42.10 7.67 3.79
N ASP A 230 -42.99 8.17 4.63
CA ASP A 230 -42.80 8.23 6.09
C ASP A 230 -42.62 6.83 6.69
N THR A 231 -43.33 5.82 6.15
CA THR A 231 -43.20 4.44 6.59
C THR A 231 -41.88 3.82 6.14
N ILE A 232 -41.47 4.03 4.89
CA ILE A 232 -40.16 3.56 4.38
C ILE A 232 -39.03 4.16 5.22
N PHE A 233 -39.06 5.48 5.46
CA PHE A 233 -38.03 6.15 6.24
C PHE A 233 -37.93 5.61 7.68
N ARG A 234 -39.05 5.22 8.28
CA ARG A 234 -39.07 4.59 9.61
C ARG A 234 -38.54 3.16 9.61
N LEU A 235 -38.79 2.40 8.55
CA LEU A 235 -38.44 0.98 8.46
C LEU A 235 -37.06 0.71 7.86
N VAL A 236 -36.50 1.67 7.12
CA VAL A 236 -35.20 1.58 6.47
C VAL A 236 -34.24 2.56 7.14
N PRO A 237 -33.34 2.09 8.04
CA PRO A 237 -32.35 2.95 8.70
C PRO A 237 -31.49 3.66 7.66
N ALA A 238 -31.42 4.98 7.74
CA ALA A 238 -30.62 5.82 6.85
C ALA A 238 -29.98 6.95 7.67
N GLY A 239 -28.65 7.13 7.51
CA GLY A 239 -27.87 8.13 8.26
C GLY A 239 -26.49 7.59 8.64
N VAL A 240 -25.50 8.47 8.69
CA VAL A 240 -24.14 8.10 9.13
C VAL A 240 -24.19 7.74 10.62
N GLY A 241 -23.74 6.54 10.97
CA GLY A 241 -23.77 6.02 12.35
C GLY A 241 -25.06 5.28 12.74
N GLU A 242 -26.07 5.25 11.87
CA GLU A 242 -27.27 4.43 12.08
C GLU A 242 -26.93 2.95 11.87
N THR A 243 -27.43 2.09 12.77
CA THR A 243 -27.22 0.63 12.69
C THR A 243 -28.46 -0.05 12.13
N GLY A 244 -28.27 -1.18 11.44
CA GLY A 244 -29.39 -1.97 10.93
C GLY A 244 -30.31 -2.44 12.06
N LEU A 245 -31.61 -2.56 11.77
CA LEU A 245 -32.60 -3.13 12.72
C LEU A 245 -32.23 -4.57 13.14
N LEU A 246 -31.54 -5.30 12.27
CA LEU A 246 -30.98 -6.61 12.52
C LEU A 246 -29.59 -6.47 13.13
N ARG A 247 -29.42 -7.01 14.34
CA ARG A 247 -28.11 -7.16 14.98
C ARG A 247 -27.62 -8.58 14.74
N LEU A 248 -26.60 -8.71 13.89
CA LEU A 248 -25.92 -9.97 13.65
C LEU A 248 -24.60 -9.96 14.42
N SER A 249 -24.26 -11.11 15.00
CA SER A 249 -22.90 -11.37 15.49
C SER A 249 -21.94 -11.60 14.32
N PHE A 250 -20.63 -11.45 14.55
CA PHE A 250 -19.62 -11.69 13.52
C PHE A 250 -19.70 -13.10 12.92
N SER A 251 -20.00 -14.12 13.74
CA SER A 251 -20.15 -15.50 13.27
C SER A 251 -21.43 -15.74 12.45
N GLU A 252 -22.44 -14.88 12.59
CA GLU A 252 -23.63 -14.90 11.73
C GLU A 252 -23.38 -14.14 10.43
N LEU A 253 -22.55 -13.10 10.47
CA LEU A 253 -22.14 -12.35 9.28
C LEU A 253 -21.39 -13.27 8.28
N ASP A 254 -20.50 -14.14 8.78
CA ASP A 254 -19.77 -15.13 7.98
C ASP A 254 -20.67 -16.14 7.24
N LYS A 255 -21.95 -16.27 7.63
CA LYS A 255 -22.91 -17.13 6.94
C LYS A 255 -23.68 -16.39 5.84
N VAL A 256 -23.66 -15.06 5.86
CA VAL A 256 -24.36 -14.19 4.90
C VAL A 256 -23.44 -13.77 3.76
N LEU A 257 -22.14 -13.68 4.03
CA LEU A 257 -21.06 -13.36 3.09
C LEU A 257 -20.52 -14.65 2.43
#